data_AF-A0A9D2LK00-F1
#
_entry.id   AF-A0A9D2LK00-F1
#
_cell.length_a   1.000
_cell.length_b   1.000
_cell.length_c   1.000
_cell.angle_alpha   90.00
_cell.angle_beta   90.00
_cell.angle_gamma   90.00
#
_symmetry.space_group_name_H-M   'P 1'
#
loop_
_entity.id
_entity.type
_entity.pdbx_description
1 polymer ?
#
loop_
_entity_poly.entity_id
_entity_poly.type
_entity_poly.pdbx_seq_one_letter_code
_entity_poly.pdbx_strand_id
1 'polypeptide(L)'
;MDRRQYTEQVLSSLRRVTYDERESIRQELDGHMEDHMEALRELGFDEQLAEERTLAAMGDPAEVGRELNRQYTGWGWVISGRIAKLAAVLLVVPLLCSPILHDRWMGPADYIKNRLDPDFSGTTRFLEYAARSDFSPDAPAPDMTPLWDGAESVLPLDIRLQVGNDELRVFRVSVGETEDWDTGRIFLAAEVLAVAYDQIPFGLVSSWVLGEMTLASQDGGHTAWCGDLAGQDGRLLRIQGTVEIQPGDTYVTLSQDRFGQKFSLRIPLPEVAP
;
A
#
# COMPACT_ATOMS: atom_id res chain seq x y z
N MET A 1 0.43 61.40 -9.95
CA MET A 1 0.16 60.06 -9.39
C MET A 1 -1.17 60.17 -8.69
N ASP A 2 -2.10 59.25 -8.95
CA ASP A 2 -3.39 59.21 -8.25
C ASP A 2 -3.33 58.25 -7.04
N ARG A 3 -4.37 58.28 -6.19
CA ARG A 3 -4.45 57.42 -5.00
C ARG A 3 -4.28 55.92 -5.28
N ARG A 4 -4.79 55.43 -6.42
CA ARG A 4 -4.68 54.01 -6.79
C ARG A 4 -3.23 53.65 -7.10
N GLN A 5 -2.56 54.48 -7.90
CA GLN A 5 -1.15 54.31 -8.23
C GLN A 5 -0.27 54.36 -6.99
N TYR A 6 -0.57 55.26 -6.05
CA TYR A 6 0.11 55.31 -4.75
C TYR A 6 -0.03 53.99 -3.99
N THR A 7 -1.26 53.53 -3.77
CA THR A 7 -1.54 52.29 -3.04
C THR A 7 -0.91 51.08 -3.72
N GLU A 8 -1.00 50.96 -5.06
CA GLU A 8 -0.34 49.87 -5.80
C GLU A 8 1.19 49.88 -5.63
N GLN A 9 1.80 51.06 -5.65
CA GLN A 9 3.24 51.20 -5.47
C GLN A 9 3.69 50.80 -4.05
N VAL A 10 2.93 51.18 -3.01
CA VAL A 10 3.19 50.71 -1.62
C VAL A 10 3.07 49.19 -1.54
N LEU A 11 1.96 48.63 -2.04
CA LEU A 11 1.69 47.19 -1.99
C LEU A 11 2.69 46.37 -2.82
N SER A 12 3.30 46.93 -3.87
CA SER A 12 4.34 46.26 -4.67
C SER A 12 5.60 45.92 -3.87
N SER A 13 5.87 46.69 -2.80
CA SER A 13 7.02 46.47 -1.91
C SER A 13 6.81 45.34 -0.91
N LEU A 14 5.56 44.91 -0.70
CA LEU A 14 5.18 43.90 0.30
C LEU A 14 5.38 42.48 -0.23
N ARG A 15 6.50 41.86 0.12
CA ARG A 15 6.86 40.51 -0.39
C ARG A 15 6.38 39.36 0.50
N ARG A 16 6.06 39.67 1.76
CA ARG A 16 5.92 38.66 2.84
C ARG A 16 4.54 38.63 3.49
N VAL A 17 3.53 39.14 2.78
CA VAL A 17 2.13 39.17 3.22
C VAL A 17 1.29 38.16 2.44
N THR A 18 0.26 37.62 3.09
CA THR A 18 -0.79 36.82 2.48
C THR A 18 -1.74 37.68 1.65
N TYR A 19 -2.65 37.05 0.92
CA TYR A 19 -3.67 37.77 0.15
C TYR A 19 -4.58 38.61 1.06
N ASP A 20 -5.09 38.02 2.14
CA ASP A 20 -6.00 38.69 3.06
C ASP A 20 -5.31 39.85 3.80
N GLU A 21 -4.05 39.67 4.22
CA GLU A 21 -3.27 40.75 4.82
C GLU A 21 -3.01 41.90 3.83
N ARG A 22 -2.70 41.57 2.57
CA ARG A 22 -2.53 42.56 1.51
C ARG A 22 -3.81 43.35 1.24
N GLU A 23 -4.97 42.70 1.31
CA GLU A 23 -6.28 43.35 1.18
C GLU A 23 -6.56 44.28 2.35
N SER A 24 -6.29 43.84 3.59
CA SER A 24 -6.45 44.66 4.78
C SER A 24 -5.57 45.92 4.72
N ILE A 25 -4.32 45.78 4.30
CA ILE A 25 -3.40 46.92 4.16
C ILE A 25 -3.90 47.89 3.08
N ARG A 26 -4.47 47.39 1.98
CA ARG A 26 -5.07 48.25 0.95
C ARG A 26 -6.22 49.07 1.53
N GLN A 27 -7.13 48.42 2.26
CA GLN A 27 -8.28 49.09 2.87
C GLN A 27 -7.86 50.14 3.90
N GLU A 28 -6.84 49.85 4.70
CA GLU A 28 -6.30 50.80 5.68
C GLU A 28 -5.66 52.02 5.00
N LEU A 29 -4.85 51.82 3.95
CA LEU A 29 -4.25 52.92 3.18
C LEU A 29 -5.32 53.78 2.49
N ASP A 30 -6.31 53.16 1.85
CA ASP A 30 -7.39 53.88 1.18
C ASP A 30 -8.24 54.67 2.19
N GLY A 31 -8.55 54.07 3.35
CA GLY A 31 -9.26 54.75 4.44
C GLY A 31 -8.47 55.94 4.99
N HIS A 32 -7.17 55.76 5.25
CA HIS A 32 -6.33 56.83 5.79
C HIS A 32 -6.19 58.03 4.84
N MET A 33 -6.10 57.77 3.53
CA MET A 33 -6.10 58.85 2.53
C MET A 33 -7.46 59.55 2.46
N GLU A 34 -8.57 58.82 2.56
CA GLU A 34 -9.91 59.41 2.57
C GLU A 34 -10.11 60.33 3.79
N ASP A 35 -9.68 59.91 4.98
CA ASP A 35 -9.74 60.73 6.19
C ASP A 35 -8.95 62.06 6.02
N HIS A 36 -7.77 61.99 5.39
CA HIS A 36 -6.97 63.18 5.09
C HIS A 36 -7.61 64.10 4.07
N MET A 37 -8.20 63.54 3.00
CA MET A 37 -8.92 64.33 2.01
C MET A 37 -10.17 64.98 2.59
N GLU A 38 -10.94 64.27 3.42
CA GLU A 38 -12.14 64.81 4.06
C GLU A 38 -11.80 66.02 4.95
N ALA A 39 -10.74 65.92 5.76
CA ALA A 39 -10.24 67.05 6.55
C ALA A 39 -9.86 68.27 5.70
N LEU A 40 -9.32 68.07 4.50
CA LEU A 40 -8.98 69.16 3.58
C LEU A 40 -10.22 69.73 2.88
N ARG A 41 -11.20 68.90 2.53
CA ARG A 41 -12.49 69.36 1.98
C ARG A 41 -13.25 70.23 2.99
N GLU A 42 -13.23 69.87 4.28
CA GLU A 42 -13.83 70.68 5.35
C GLU A 42 -13.17 72.06 5.49
N LEU A 43 -11.88 72.17 5.18
CA LEU A 43 -11.14 73.44 5.13
C LEU A 43 -11.40 74.24 3.84
N GLY A 44 -12.24 73.74 2.94
CA GLY A 44 -12.66 74.41 1.71
C GLY A 44 -11.71 74.23 0.53
N PHE A 45 -10.79 73.26 0.58
CA PHE A 45 -9.98 72.88 -0.58
C PHE A 45 -10.83 72.10 -1.60
N ASP A 46 -10.54 72.29 -2.88
CA ASP A 46 -11.14 71.48 -3.94
C ASP A 46 -10.62 70.02 -3.91
N GLU A 47 -11.35 69.11 -4.54
CA GLU A 47 -11.07 67.67 -4.53
C GLU A 47 -9.66 67.32 -5.03
N GLN A 48 -9.21 67.95 -6.11
CA GLN A 48 -7.93 67.64 -6.74
C GLN A 48 -6.76 68.14 -5.89
N LEU A 49 -6.90 69.33 -5.31
CA LEU A 49 -5.92 69.92 -4.41
C LEU A 49 -5.88 69.18 -3.07
N ALA A 50 -7.02 68.67 -2.60
CA ALA A 50 -7.10 67.81 -1.42
C ALA A 50 -6.34 66.50 -1.66
N GLU A 51 -6.56 65.81 -2.79
CA GLU A 51 -5.83 64.59 -3.14
C GLU A 51 -4.31 64.85 -3.26
N GLU A 52 -3.90 65.91 -3.96
CA GLU A 52 -2.48 66.26 -4.10
C GLU A 52 -1.80 66.52 -2.75
N ARG A 53 -2.47 67.26 -1.86
CA ARG A 53 -1.99 67.55 -0.50
C ARG A 53 -1.93 66.29 0.36
N THR A 54 -2.93 65.42 0.26
CA THR A 54 -2.94 64.13 0.95
C THR A 54 -1.78 63.26 0.50
N LEU A 55 -1.57 63.09 -0.81
CA LEU A 55 -0.47 62.27 -1.34
C LEU A 55 0.90 62.87 -0.96
N ALA A 56 1.04 64.19 -0.95
CA ALA A 56 2.25 64.85 -0.47
C ALA A 56 2.50 64.62 1.03
N ALA A 57 1.43 64.57 1.85
CA ALA A 57 1.52 64.27 3.27
C ALA A 57 1.87 62.79 3.54
N MET A 58 1.38 61.88 2.70
CA MET A 58 1.67 60.44 2.76
C MET A 58 3.13 60.11 2.45
N GLY A 59 3.83 60.94 1.67
CA GLY A 59 5.26 60.83 1.39
C GLY A 59 5.60 59.95 0.19
N ASP A 60 6.83 59.40 0.16
CA ASP A 60 7.27 58.49 -0.91
C ASP A 60 6.65 57.08 -0.72
N PRO A 61 5.80 56.60 -1.64
CA PRO A 61 5.18 55.27 -1.53
C PRO A 61 6.21 54.14 -1.50
N ALA A 62 7.38 54.31 -2.12
CA ALA A 62 8.44 53.32 -2.08
C ALA A 62 9.10 53.23 -0.70
N GLU A 63 9.21 54.34 0.03
CA GLU A 63 9.71 54.36 1.40
C GLU A 63 8.72 53.76 2.39
N VAL A 64 7.45 54.18 2.29
CA VAL A 64 6.35 53.61 3.09
C VAL A 64 6.28 52.10 2.88
N GLY A 65 6.30 51.64 1.63
CA GLY A 65 6.29 50.21 1.32
C GLY A 65 7.50 49.44 1.88
N ARG A 66 8.70 50.05 1.91
CA ARG A 66 9.89 49.44 2.51
C ARG A 66 9.76 49.27 4.02
N GLU A 67 9.32 50.31 4.73
CA GLU A 67 9.17 50.25 6.19
C GLU A 67 8.04 49.30 6.59
N LEU A 68 6.92 49.31 5.85
CA LEU A 68 5.83 48.38 6.08
C LEU A 68 6.31 46.92 5.87
N ASN A 69 7.04 46.65 4.80
CA ASN A 69 7.59 45.31 4.52
C ASN A 69 8.61 44.83 5.58
N ARG A 70 9.23 45.73 6.37
CA ARG A 70 10.09 45.32 7.50
C ARG A 70 9.30 44.82 8.70
N GLN A 71 8.10 45.35 8.93
CA GLN A 71 7.25 44.96 10.06
C GLN A 71 6.64 43.56 9.87
N TYR A 72 6.32 43.20 8.62
CA TYR A 72 5.83 41.86 8.28
C TYR A 72 6.97 40.85 8.21
N THR A 73 7.27 40.22 9.35
CA THR A 73 8.40 39.29 9.56
C THR A 73 8.22 37.88 8.96
N GLY A 74 7.12 37.61 8.25
CA GLY A 74 7.05 36.57 7.21
C GLY A 74 6.26 35.29 7.53
N TRP A 75 6.20 34.41 6.52
CA TRP A 75 5.37 33.19 6.42
C TRP A 75 5.63 32.11 7.49
N GLY A 76 6.45 32.37 8.51
CA GLY A 76 6.89 31.36 9.48
C GLY A 76 5.74 30.64 10.17
N TRP A 77 4.72 31.37 10.61
CA TRP A 77 3.52 30.81 11.25
C TRP A 77 2.63 30.02 10.28
N VAL A 78 2.55 30.45 9.02
CA VAL A 78 1.78 29.74 7.99
C VAL A 78 2.47 28.42 7.64
N ILE A 79 3.80 28.45 7.47
CA ILE A 79 4.61 27.27 7.17
C ILE A 79 4.59 26.29 8.34
N SER A 80 4.79 26.77 9.58
CA SER A 80 4.74 25.92 10.77
C SER A 80 3.37 25.28 10.95
N GLY A 81 2.28 26.03 10.73
CA GLY A 81 0.92 25.49 10.74
C GLY A 81 0.68 24.42 9.67
N ARG A 82 1.24 24.58 8.46
CA ARG A 82 1.14 23.56 7.39
C ARG A 82 1.96 22.31 7.71
N ILE A 83 3.18 22.47 8.23
CA ILE A 83 4.02 21.34 8.65
C ILE A 83 3.33 20.56 9.78
N ALA A 84 2.77 21.26 10.77
CA ALA A 84 2.03 20.62 11.86
C ALA A 84 0.82 19.82 11.36
N LYS A 85 0.05 20.37 10.41
CA LYS A 85 -1.07 19.65 9.77
C LYS A 85 -0.59 18.41 9.00
N LEU A 86 0.48 18.52 8.22
CA LEU A 86 1.05 17.38 7.49
C LEU A 86 1.54 16.29 8.44
N ALA A 87 2.24 16.66 9.52
CA ALA A 87 2.69 15.72 10.53
C ALA A 87 1.52 15.02 11.24
N ALA A 88 0.45 15.76 11.57
CA ALA A 88 -0.76 15.19 12.15
C ALA A 88 -1.42 14.18 11.21
N VAL A 89 -1.54 14.50 9.91
CA VAL A 89 -2.08 13.57 8.91
C VAL A 89 -1.22 12.32 8.81
N LEU A 90 0.10 12.47 8.73
CA LEU A 90 1.04 11.34 8.62
C LEU A 90 1.05 10.44 9.86
N LEU A 91 0.74 10.96 11.04
CA LEU A 91 0.63 10.15 12.27
C LEU A 91 -0.75 9.52 12.44
N VAL A 92 -1.81 10.29 12.23
CA VAL A 92 -3.19 9.88 12.56
C VAL A 92 -3.77 8.94 11.51
N VAL A 93 -3.51 9.18 10.22
CA VAL A 93 -4.09 8.34 9.15
C VAL A 93 -3.62 6.89 9.24
N PRO A 94 -2.33 6.57 9.44
CA PRO A 94 -1.89 5.19 9.62
C PRO A 94 -2.47 4.54 10.88
N LEU A 95 -2.59 5.27 12.00
CA LEU A 95 -3.18 4.75 13.23
C LEU A 95 -4.66 4.39 13.04
N LEU A 96 -5.43 5.23 12.33
CA LEU A 96 -6.84 4.98 12.04
C LEU A 96 -7.05 3.88 10.98
N CYS A 97 -6.13 3.76 10.01
CA CYS A 97 -6.21 2.73 8.96
C CYS A 97 -5.56 1.40 9.38
N SER A 98 -4.76 1.38 10.46
CA SER A 98 -4.07 0.19 10.97
C SER A 98 -5.01 -1.02 11.17
N PRO A 99 -6.16 -0.93 11.87
CA PRO A 99 -7.04 -2.10 12.06
C PRO A 99 -7.72 -2.59 10.77
N ILE A 100 -7.76 -1.78 9.70
CA ILE A 100 -8.34 -2.16 8.40
C ILE A 100 -7.29 -2.81 7.49
N LEU A 101 -6.02 -2.41 7.64
CA LEU A 101 -4.92 -2.86 6.80
C LEU A 101 -4.14 -4.02 7.43
N HIS A 102 -3.95 -4.05 8.75
CA HIS A 102 -3.02 -4.95 9.43
C HIS A 102 -3.40 -6.43 9.31
N ASP A 103 -4.69 -6.76 9.39
CA ASP A 103 -5.12 -8.17 9.38
C ASP A 103 -5.33 -8.74 7.97
N ARG A 104 -5.21 -7.91 6.92
CA ARG A 104 -5.48 -8.28 5.52
C ARG A 104 -4.34 -7.98 4.55
N TRP A 105 -3.27 -7.35 5.01
CA TRP A 105 -2.13 -6.98 4.17
C TRP A 105 -0.85 -7.57 4.73
N MET A 106 -0.21 -8.42 3.94
CA MET A 106 1.20 -8.73 4.18
C MET A 106 2.02 -7.45 4.14
N GLY A 107 2.92 -7.30 5.12
CA GLY A 107 3.92 -6.24 5.07
C GLY A 107 4.72 -6.31 3.76
N PRO A 108 5.23 -5.18 3.22
CA PRO A 108 5.99 -5.21 1.98
C PRO A 108 7.20 -6.15 2.01
N ALA A 109 7.84 -6.28 3.17
CA ALA A 109 8.95 -7.20 3.39
C ALA A 109 8.50 -8.67 3.31
N ASP A 110 7.36 -9.01 3.93
CA ASP A 110 6.81 -10.37 3.89
C ASP A 110 6.35 -10.75 2.49
N TYR A 111 5.73 -9.83 1.76
CA TYR A 111 5.37 -10.04 0.35
C TYR A 111 6.62 -10.37 -0.49
N ILE A 112 7.68 -9.55 -0.37
CA ILE A 112 8.92 -9.77 -1.13
C ILE A 112 9.58 -11.09 -0.71
N LYS A 113 9.63 -11.40 0.60
CA LYS A 113 10.16 -12.65 1.12
C LYS A 113 9.45 -13.84 0.48
N ASN A 114 8.12 -13.87 0.52
CA ASN A 114 7.32 -14.97 -0.03
C ASN A 114 7.41 -15.10 -1.56
N ARG A 115 7.72 -14.01 -2.28
CA ARG A 115 7.96 -14.07 -3.73
C ARG A 115 9.31 -14.70 -4.07
N LEU A 116 10.34 -14.40 -3.28
CA LEU A 116 11.71 -14.90 -3.48
C LEU A 116 11.88 -16.32 -2.95
N ASP A 117 11.47 -16.54 -1.70
CA ASP A 117 11.58 -17.79 -0.97
C ASP A 117 10.25 -18.06 -0.26
N PRO A 118 9.28 -18.67 -0.99
CA PRO A 118 7.97 -18.98 -0.44
C PRO A 118 8.12 -19.97 0.71
N ASP A 119 7.74 -19.52 1.90
CA ASP A 119 7.80 -20.30 3.12
C ASP A 119 6.40 -20.38 3.73
N PHE A 120 5.85 -21.60 3.77
CA PHE A 120 4.52 -21.85 4.31
C PHE A 120 4.53 -22.02 5.84
N SER A 121 5.71 -22.03 6.49
CA SER A 121 5.87 -22.20 7.94
C SER A 121 5.12 -21.14 8.76
N GLY A 122 4.94 -19.94 8.22
CA GLY A 122 4.14 -18.88 8.83
C GLY A 122 2.62 -19.11 8.75
N THR A 123 2.15 -19.94 7.81
CA THR A 123 0.73 -20.15 7.50
C THR A 123 0.15 -21.45 8.04
N THR A 124 0.93 -22.54 8.16
CA THR A 124 0.52 -23.72 8.94
C THR A 124 0.17 -23.35 10.37
N ARG A 125 0.91 -22.37 10.89
CA ARG A 125 0.60 -21.77 12.17
C ARG A 125 -0.86 -21.34 12.21
N PHE A 126 -1.46 -20.62 11.27
CA PHE A 126 -2.83 -20.07 11.47
C PHE A 126 -3.95 -21.12 11.69
N LEU A 127 -3.84 -22.31 11.08
CA LEU A 127 -4.80 -23.41 11.30
C LEU A 127 -4.47 -24.24 12.55
N GLU A 128 -3.19 -24.41 12.92
CA GLU A 128 -2.77 -24.92 14.25
C GLU A 128 -3.02 -23.90 15.41
N TYR A 129 -2.96 -22.60 15.11
CA TYR A 129 -3.06 -21.39 15.94
C TYR A 129 -4.48 -21.13 16.40
N ALA A 130 -5.47 -21.63 15.64
CA ALA A 130 -6.86 -21.67 16.08
C ALA A 130 -7.15 -22.84 17.05
N ALA A 131 -6.23 -23.83 17.15
CA ALA A 131 -6.48 -25.10 17.84
C ALA A 131 -5.67 -25.34 19.12
N ARG A 132 -4.57 -24.62 19.40
CA ARG A 132 -3.75 -24.82 20.61
C ARG A 132 -3.47 -23.53 21.40
N SER A 133 -3.54 -23.62 22.72
CA SER A 133 -3.61 -22.52 23.69
C SER A 133 -2.27 -22.11 24.34
N ASP A 134 -1.15 -22.66 23.89
CA ASP A 134 0.03 -22.82 24.75
C ASP A 134 1.37 -22.58 24.04
N PHE A 135 1.49 -21.49 23.26
CA PHE A 135 2.74 -21.15 22.55
C PHE A 135 3.41 -19.83 22.97
N SER A 136 4.76 -19.83 22.96
CA SER A 136 5.66 -18.74 23.36
C SER A 136 6.39 -18.11 22.15
N PRO A 137 6.40 -16.77 21.98
CA PRO A 137 6.76 -16.10 20.72
C PRO A 137 8.20 -16.28 20.22
N ASP A 138 9.11 -16.80 21.05
CA ASP A 138 10.56 -16.73 20.83
C ASP A 138 11.19 -18.05 20.36
N ALA A 139 10.40 -19.09 20.02
CA ALA A 139 10.98 -20.34 19.53
C ALA A 139 11.52 -20.17 18.09
N PRO A 140 12.77 -20.62 17.81
CA PRO A 140 13.39 -20.46 16.49
C PRO A 140 12.58 -21.19 15.42
N ALA A 141 12.41 -20.55 14.25
CA ALA A 141 11.74 -21.14 13.10
C ALA A 141 12.47 -22.42 12.68
N PRO A 142 11.85 -23.61 12.78
CA PRO A 142 12.44 -24.82 12.25
C PRO A 142 12.33 -24.82 10.73
N ASP A 143 13.41 -25.27 10.15
CA ASP A 143 13.60 -25.78 8.80
C ASP A 143 12.45 -26.65 8.27
N MET A 144 12.08 -26.45 7.00
CA MET A 144 11.57 -27.44 6.04
C MET A 144 10.65 -28.58 6.54
N THR A 145 9.89 -28.42 7.62
CA THR A 145 8.98 -29.45 8.09
C THR A 145 7.86 -29.64 7.06
N PRO A 146 7.50 -30.89 6.73
CA PRO A 146 6.31 -31.17 5.96
C PRO A 146 5.09 -30.54 6.62
N LEU A 147 4.09 -30.13 5.82
CA LEU A 147 2.87 -29.54 6.38
C LEU A 147 2.05 -30.52 7.21
N TRP A 148 2.32 -31.82 7.02
CA TRP A 148 1.64 -32.92 7.68
C TRP A 148 2.68 -33.97 8.12
N ASP A 149 2.54 -34.49 9.33
CA ASP A 149 3.58 -35.26 10.04
C ASP A 149 4.01 -36.58 9.36
N GLY A 150 3.28 -37.04 8.33
CA GLY A 150 3.54 -38.31 7.63
C GLY A 150 4.32 -38.19 6.32
N ALA A 151 4.84 -37.01 5.94
CA ALA A 151 5.63 -36.92 4.71
C ALA A 151 7.03 -37.52 4.89
N GLU A 152 7.34 -38.52 4.07
CA GLU A 152 8.57 -39.30 4.15
C GLU A 152 9.66 -38.75 3.21
N SER A 153 9.25 -38.09 2.13
CA SER A 153 10.17 -37.54 1.13
C SER A 153 9.71 -36.16 0.67
N VAL A 154 10.68 -35.26 0.48
CA VAL A 154 10.45 -33.87 0.12
C VAL A 154 11.36 -33.50 -1.04
N LEU A 155 10.77 -32.93 -2.10
CA LEU A 155 11.51 -32.42 -3.26
C LEU A 155 11.27 -30.91 -3.38
N PRO A 156 12.30 -30.06 -3.18
CA PRO A 156 12.21 -28.65 -3.52
C PRO A 156 12.16 -28.46 -5.04
N LEU A 157 11.33 -27.53 -5.49
CA LEU A 157 11.07 -27.23 -6.89
C LEU A 157 11.18 -25.72 -7.16
N ASP A 158 11.32 -25.35 -8.43
CA ASP A 158 11.12 -23.97 -8.89
C ASP A 158 10.47 -24.00 -10.27
N ILE A 159 9.29 -24.63 -10.36
CA ILE A 159 8.55 -24.73 -11.61
C ILE A 159 7.63 -23.52 -11.72
N ARG A 160 7.85 -22.70 -12.73
CA ARG A 160 7.10 -21.46 -12.96
C ARG A 160 6.28 -21.55 -14.22
N LEU A 161 5.03 -21.11 -14.13
CA LEU A 161 4.09 -21.05 -15.24
C LEU A 161 3.40 -19.70 -15.26
N GLN A 162 3.44 -19.03 -16.40
CA GLN A 162 2.67 -17.81 -16.61
C GLN A 162 1.23 -18.15 -16.99
N VAL A 163 0.28 -17.56 -16.28
CA VAL A 163 -1.16 -17.70 -16.51
C VAL A 163 -1.76 -16.29 -16.59
N GLY A 164 -1.93 -15.78 -17.82
CA GLY A 164 -2.30 -14.38 -18.03
C GLY A 164 -1.18 -13.41 -17.61
N ASN A 165 -1.49 -12.48 -16.70
CA ASN A 165 -0.52 -11.58 -16.06
C ASN A 165 0.05 -12.14 -14.74
N ASP A 166 -0.39 -13.32 -14.32
CA ASP A 166 0.01 -13.95 -13.08
C ASP A 166 1.07 -15.03 -13.31
N GLU A 167 1.92 -15.23 -12.32
CA GLU A 167 2.91 -16.30 -12.27
C GLU A 167 2.53 -17.29 -11.17
N LEU A 168 2.31 -18.55 -11.57
CA LEU A 168 2.18 -19.68 -10.67
C LEU A 168 3.56 -20.33 -10.50
N ARG A 169 4.01 -20.43 -9.26
CA ARG A 169 5.29 -21.04 -8.89
C ARG A 169 5.05 -22.23 -7.97
N VAL A 170 5.27 -23.44 -8.48
CA VAL A 170 5.32 -24.66 -7.66
C VAL A 170 6.73 -24.77 -7.10
N PHE A 171 6.84 -24.73 -5.77
CA PHE A 171 8.14 -24.65 -5.10
C PHE A 171 8.46 -25.87 -4.25
N ARG A 172 7.48 -26.74 -3.98
CA ARG A 172 7.70 -27.96 -3.20
C ARG A 172 6.66 -29.03 -3.56
N VAL A 173 7.11 -30.28 -3.50
CA VAL A 173 6.24 -31.45 -3.44
C VAL A 173 6.74 -32.38 -2.34
N SER A 174 5.81 -32.98 -1.60
CA SER A 174 6.06 -33.93 -0.51
C SER A 174 5.31 -35.23 -0.81
N VAL A 175 5.89 -36.38 -0.49
CA VAL A 175 5.22 -37.68 -0.58
C VAL A 175 5.33 -38.41 0.76
N GLY A 176 4.25 -39.07 1.17
CA GLY A 176 4.24 -39.95 2.34
C GLY A 176 2.89 -40.65 2.54
N GLU A 177 2.76 -41.42 3.62
CA GLU A 177 1.52 -42.12 3.98
C GLU A 177 0.62 -41.28 4.88
N THR A 178 -0.61 -41.00 4.43
CA THR A 178 -1.61 -40.21 5.17
C THR A 178 -2.85 -41.05 5.47
N GLU A 179 -3.63 -40.63 6.47
CA GLU A 179 -4.86 -41.28 6.86
C GLU A 179 -6.06 -40.44 6.42
N ASP A 180 -7.01 -41.07 5.73
CA ASP A 180 -8.29 -40.46 5.41
C ASP A 180 -9.08 -40.23 6.71
N TRP A 181 -9.39 -38.97 7.01
CA TRP A 181 -10.09 -38.57 8.23
C TRP A 181 -11.50 -39.17 8.35
N ASP A 182 -12.15 -39.48 7.22
CA ASP A 182 -13.50 -40.04 7.19
C ASP A 182 -13.48 -41.57 7.36
N THR A 183 -12.53 -42.23 6.70
CA THR A 183 -12.53 -43.70 6.56
C THR A 183 -11.47 -44.42 7.38
N GLY A 184 -10.50 -43.69 7.94
CA GLY A 184 -9.33 -44.23 8.64
C GLY A 184 -8.40 -45.03 7.71
N ARG A 185 -8.56 -44.89 6.39
CA ARG A 185 -7.75 -45.60 5.40
C ARG A 185 -6.40 -44.92 5.29
N ILE A 186 -5.32 -45.69 5.45
CA ILE A 186 -3.97 -45.22 5.13
C ILE A 186 -3.75 -45.33 3.62
N PHE A 187 -3.27 -44.26 3.01
CA PHE A 187 -2.94 -44.20 1.59
C PHE A 187 -1.69 -43.35 1.33
N LEU A 188 -0.99 -43.66 0.24
CA LEU A 188 0.16 -42.88 -0.20
C LEU A 188 -0.34 -41.60 -0.88
N ALA A 189 0.14 -40.45 -0.45
CA ALA A 189 -0.30 -39.15 -0.93
C ALA A 189 0.87 -38.28 -1.39
N ALA A 190 0.62 -37.48 -2.43
CA ALA A 190 1.49 -36.39 -2.86
C ALA A 190 0.85 -35.05 -2.51
N GLU A 191 1.58 -34.23 -1.78
CA GLU A 191 1.24 -32.85 -1.45
C GLU A 191 2.04 -31.91 -2.36
N VAL A 192 1.34 -30.97 -3.00
CA VAL A 192 1.95 -29.92 -3.81
C VAL A 192 1.73 -28.57 -3.15
N LEU A 193 2.82 -27.81 -2.97
CA LEU A 193 2.76 -26.42 -2.53
C LEU A 193 3.18 -25.47 -3.65
N ALA A 194 2.38 -24.43 -3.84
CA ALA A 194 2.60 -23.41 -4.85
C ALA A 194 2.23 -22.01 -4.35
N VAL A 195 2.82 -20.99 -4.95
CA VAL A 195 2.38 -19.60 -4.76
C VAL A 195 2.00 -19.00 -6.11
N ALA A 196 0.99 -18.14 -6.11
CA ALA A 196 0.64 -17.35 -7.28
C ALA A 196 0.69 -15.85 -6.97
N TYR A 197 1.27 -15.07 -7.87
CA TYR A 197 1.41 -13.61 -7.74
C TYR A 197 1.42 -12.93 -9.10
N ASP A 198 1.04 -11.65 -9.14
CA ASP A 198 1.12 -10.83 -10.36
C ASP A 198 2.58 -10.57 -10.75
N GLN A 199 2.85 -10.55 -12.06
CA GLN A 199 4.16 -10.18 -12.60
C GLN A 199 4.59 -8.78 -12.15
N ILE A 200 3.65 -7.85 -12.06
CA ILE A 200 3.84 -6.51 -11.51
C ILE A 200 4.00 -6.63 -9.98
N PRO A 201 5.10 -6.11 -9.40
CA PRO A 201 5.27 -6.12 -7.95
C PRO A 201 4.09 -5.46 -7.24
N PHE A 202 3.54 -6.16 -6.23
CA PHE A 202 2.34 -5.76 -5.48
C PHE A 202 1.03 -5.72 -6.30
N GLY A 203 1.02 -6.25 -7.51
CA GLY A 203 -0.20 -6.46 -8.30
C GLY A 203 -1.13 -7.48 -7.66
N LEU A 204 -2.37 -7.50 -8.13
CA LEU A 204 -3.41 -8.40 -7.62
C LEU A 204 -3.45 -9.67 -8.47
N VAL A 205 -3.37 -10.83 -7.81
CA VAL A 205 -3.44 -12.12 -8.48
C VAL A 205 -4.89 -12.54 -8.70
N SER A 206 -5.16 -13.16 -9.84
CA SER A 206 -6.48 -13.64 -10.25
C SER A 206 -6.89 -14.89 -9.46
N SER A 207 -7.38 -14.71 -8.23
CA SER A 207 -7.83 -15.82 -7.37
C SER A 207 -8.92 -16.69 -7.99
N TRP A 208 -9.77 -16.13 -8.84
CA TRP A 208 -10.79 -16.89 -9.57
C TRP A 208 -10.22 -17.88 -10.60
N VAL A 209 -9.01 -17.59 -11.10
CA VAL A 209 -8.30 -18.42 -12.08
C VAL A 209 -7.41 -19.42 -11.35
N LEU A 210 -6.59 -18.95 -10.40
CA LEU A 210 -5.54 -19.76 -9.76
C LEU A 210 -5.89 -20.27 -8.36
N GLY A 211 -7.01 -19.86 -7.78
CA GLY A 211 -7.44 -20.28 -6.44
C GLY A 211 -8.17 -21.62 -6.40
N GLU A 212 -8.53 -22.18 -7.56
CA GLU A 212 -9.19 -23.48 -7.66
C GLU A 212 -8.66 -24.26 -8.86
N MET A 213 -7.84 -25.26 -8.58
CA MET A 213 -7.19 -26.13 -9.55
C MET A 213 -7.43 -27.60 -9.21
N THR A 214 -7.19 -28.47 -10.19
CA THR A 214 -7.32 -29.92 -10.03
C THR A 214 -5.95 -30.55 -10.05
N LEU A 215 -5.64 -31.29 -8.99
CA LEU A 215 -4.46 -32.13 -8.88
C LEU A 215 -4.86 -33.57 -9.19
N ALA A 216 -4.13 -34.25 -10.07
CA ALA A 216 -4.43 -35.62 -10.49
C ALA A 216 -3.19 -36.52 -10.36
N SER A 217 -3.42 -37.79 -10.00
CA SER A 217 -2.41 -38.85 -10.05
C SER A 217 -1.93 -39.08 -11.49
N GLN A 218 -0.80 -39.80 -11.65
CA GLN A 218 -0.18 -40.06 -12.96
C GLN A 218 -1.13 -40.75 -13.94
N ASP A 219 -1.95 -41.68 -13.45
CA ASP A 219 -2.93 -42.46 -14.20
C ASP A 219 -4.29 -41.75 -14.33
N GLY A 220 -4.49 -40.63 -13.62
CA GLY A 220 -5.77 -39.92 -13.52
C GLY A 220 -6.83 -40.66 -12.72
N GLY A 221 -6.48 -41.74 -12.00
CA GLY A 221 -7.40 -42.51 -11.17
C GLY A 221 -7.85 -41.77 -9.90
N HIS A 222 -7.00 -40.88 -9.39
CA HIS A 222 -7.29 -40.04 -8.23
C HIS A 222 -7.18 -38.57 -8.61
N THR A 223 -8.15 -37.78 -8.15
CA THR A 223 -8.16 -36.33 -8.33
C THR A 223 -8.51 -35.66 -7.03
N ALA A 224 -7.81 -34.57 -6.74
CA ALA A 224 -8.05 -33.74 -5.57
C ALA A 224 -8.13 -32.27 -5.96
N TRP A 225 -8.71 -31.48 -5.06
CA TRP A 225 -8.73 -30.04 -5.16
C TRP A 225 -7.39 -29.46 -4.69
N CYS A 226 -6.90 -28.46 -5.41
CA CYS A 226 -5.71 -27.69 -5.08
C CYS A 226 -6.07 -26.21 -5.11
N GLY A 227 -5.98 -25.52 -3.98
CA GLY A 227 -6.50 -24.17 -3.88
C GLY A 227 -5.96 -23.36 -2.71
N ASP A 228 -6.51 -22.16 -2.56
CA ASP A 228 -6.03 -21.16 -1.62
C ASP A 228 -6.30 -21.57 -0.17
N LEU A 229 -5.26 -21.60 0.66
CA LEU A 229 -5.33 -22.06 2.05
C LEU A 229 -5.97 -21.05 3.01
N ALA A 230 -5.89 -19.76 2.71
CA ALA A 230 -6.50 -18.70 3.50
C ALA A 230 -6.35 -17.37 2.74
N GLY A 231 -7.41 -16.96 2.05
CA GLY A 231 -7.49 -15.74 1.24
C GLY A 231 -7.42 -14.45 2.04
N GLN A 232 -6.25 -14.17 2.64
CA GLN A 232 -6.02 -12.96 3.43
C GLN A 232 -5.47 -11.83 2.56
N ASP A 233 -4.57 -12.10 1.60
CA ASP A 233 -3.92 -11.07 0.76
C ASP A 233 -4.07 -11.36 -0.73
N GLY A 234 -4.84 -10.54 -1.44
CA GLY A 234 -5.09 -10.68 -2.88
C GLY A 234 -3.87 -10.42 -3.78
N ARG A 235 -2.68 -10.13 -3.22
CA ARG A 235 -1.43 -9.96 -3.97
C ARG A 235 -0.60 -11.23 -4.06
N LEU A 236 -0.85 -12.22 -3.19
CA LEU A 236 -0.13 -13.48 -3.16
C LEU A 236 -1.06 -14.59 -2.65
N LEU A 237 -1.35 -15.56 -3.50
CA LEU A 237 -2.11 -16.76 -3.13
C LEU A 237 -1.17 -17.86 -2.69
N ARG A 238 -1.54 -18.55 -1.62
CA ARG A 238 -0.84 -19.74 -1.14
C ARG A 238 -1.68 -20.95 -1.45
N ILE A 239 -1.17 -21.79 -2.31
CA ILE A 239 -1.90 -22.90 -2.89
C ILE A 239 -1.34 -24.19 -2.32
N GLN A 240 -2.23 -25.05 -1.85
CA GLN A 240 -1.94 -26.44 -1.47
C GLN A 240 -2.95 -27.38 -2.09
N GLY A 241 -2.49 -28.55 -2.47
CA GLY A 241 -3.36 -29.69 -2.79
C GLY A 241 -2.68 -31.00 -2.45
N THR A 242 -3.48 -31.97 -2.01
CA THR A 242 -3.02 -33.31 -1.66
C THR A 242 -3.82 -34.32 -2.44
N VAL A 243 -3.15 -35.18 -3.21
CA VAL A 243 -3.79 -36.23 -4.02
C VAL A 243 -3.24 -37.59 -3.64
N GLU A 244 -4.10 -38.61 -3.65
CA GLU A 244 -3.68 -40.01 -3.54
C GLU A 244 -2.87 -40.42 -4.78
N ILE A 245 -1.79 -41.16 -4.58
CA ILE A 245 -0.91 -41.65 -5.63
C ILE A 245 -0.65 -43.15 -5.48
N GLN A 246 -0.21 -43.79 -6.56
CA GLN A 246 0.17 -45.20 -6.54
C GLN A 246 1.68 -45.39 -6.34
N PRO A 247 2.11 -46.49 -5.71
CA PRO A 247 3.52 -46.85 -5.68
C PRO A 247 4.08 -46.98 -7.10
N GLY A 248 5.11 -46.19 -7.42
CA GLY A 248 5.72 -46.12 -8.75
C GLY A 248 5.25 -44.95 -9.61
N ASP A 249 4.31 -44.13 -9.13
CA ASP A 249 4.02 -42.84 -9.75
C ASP A 249 5.28 -41.94 -9.69
N THR A 250 5.56 -41.29 -10.81
CA THR A 250 6.76 -40.44 -11.00
C THR A 250 6.42 -38.97 -11.10
N TYR A 251 5.15 -38.64 -11.33
CA TYR A 251 4.66 -37.26 -11.38
C TYR A 251 3.18 -37.18 -11.03
N VAL A 252 2.75 -36.01 -10.59
CA VAL A 252 1.34 -35.61 -10.49
C VAL A 252 1.07 -34.49 -11.49
N THR A 253 -0.19 -34.36 -11.90
CA THR A 253 -0.60 -33.32 -12.86
C THR A 253 -1.45 -32.27 -12.17
N LEU A 254 -0.95 -31.04 -12.12
CA LEU A 254 -1.73 -29.88 -11.73
C LEU A 254 -2.37 -29.26 -12.98
N SER A 255 -3.67 -29.06 -12.97
CA SER A 255 -4.41 -28.57 -14.13
C SER A 255 -5.52 -27.61 -13.75
N GLN A 256 -5.87 -26.75 -14.71
CA GLN A 256 -6.90 -25.74 -14.56
C GLN A 256 -7.52 -25.47 -15.93
N ASP A 257 -8.84 -25.32 -15.96
CA ASP A 257 -9.62 -25.00 -17.17
C ASP A 257 -10.79 -24.11 -16.77
N ARG A 258 -10.55 -22.79 -16.72
CA ARG A 258 -11.55 -21.79 -16.31
C ARG A 258 -11.39 -20.49 -17.08
N PHE A 259 -12.52 -19.83 -17.34
CA PHE A 259 -12.55 -18.50 -17.98
C PHE A 259 -11.76 -18.41 -19.30
N GLY A 260 -11.66 -19.52 -20.04
CA GLY A 260 -10.89 -19.60 -21.29
C GLY A 260 -9.37 -19.66 -21.10
N GLN A 261 -8.88 -19.72 -19.85
CA GLN A 261 -7.50 -20.02 -19.52
C GLN A 261 -7.38 -21.48 -19.12
N LYS A 262 -6.46 -22.19 -19.76
CA LYS A 262 -6.24 -23.61 -19.53
C LYS A 262 -4.75 -23.90 -19.45
N PHE A 263 -4.36 -24.66 -18.45
CA PHE A 263 -3.03 -25.24 -18.39
C PHE A 263 -3.03 -26.63 -17.78
N SER A 264 -1.95 -27.35 -18.04
CA SER A 264 -1.64 -28.63 -17.43
C SER A 264 -0.13 -28.69 -17.19
N LEU A 265 0.25 -28.90 -15.93
CA LEU A 265 1.62 -28.89 -15.46
C LEU A 265 1.93 -30.22 -14.79
N ARG A 266 2.97 -30.90 -15.28
CA ARG A 266 3.48 -32.12 -14.65
C ARG A 266 4.50 -31.75 -13.59
N ILE A 267 4.27 -32.22 -12.37
CA ILE A 267 5.11 -31.97 -11.20
C ILE A 267 5.78 -33.30 -10.85
N PRO A 268 7.12 -33.41 -10.93
CA PRO A 268 7.81 -34.65 -10.62
C PRO A 268 7.69 -34.98 -9.13
N LEU A 269 7.58 -36.26 -8.79
CA LEU A 269 7.61 -36.73 -7.41
C LEU A 269 9.05 -37.03 -6.97
N PRO A 270 9.39 -36.92 -5.67
CA PRO A 270 10.64 -37.43 -5.14
C PRO A 270 10.77 -38.93 -5.42
N GLU A 271 11.99 -39.39 -5.71
CA GLU A 271 12.27 -40.82 -5.71
C GLU A 271 12.12 -41.32 -4.27
N VAL A 272 11.13 -42.19 -4.03
CA VAL A 272 10.99 -42.88 -2.75
C VAL A 272 12.18 -43.82 -2.63
N ALA A 273 13.10 -43.55 -1.69
CA ALA A 273 14.22 -44.43 -1.45
C ALA A 273 13.68 -45.83 -1.06
N PRO A 274 14.21 -46.91 -1.67
CA PRO A 274 13.72 -48.26 -1.46
C PRO A 274 13.91 -48.78 -0.03
#